data_AF-A0A5S9MNG8-F1
#
_entry.id   AF-A0A5S9MNG8-F1
#
_cell.length_a   1.000
_cell.length_b   1.000
_cell.length_c   1.000
_cell.angle_alpha   90.00
_cell.angle_beta   90.00
_cell.angle_gamma   90.00
#
_symmetry.space_group_name_H-M   'P 1'
#
loop_
_entity.id
_entity.type
_entity.pdbx_description
1 polymer ?
#
loop_
_entity_poly.entity_id
_entity_poly.type
_entity_poly.pdbx_seq_one_letter_code
_entity_poly.pdbx_strand_id
1 'polypeptide(L)' 'MLELVGGEKNVKQVTHCMTRLRFNLYDESKADKEKLQSTDGVMGVNQSGGQYHVISAMMSQMSIKR' A
#
# COMPACT_ATOMS: atom_id res chain seq x y z
N MET A 1 5.47 3.62 -3.53
CA MET A 1 4.48 2.61 -3.06
C MET A 1 4.00 1.70 -4.19
N LEU A 2 3.61 2.20 -5.37
CA LEU A 2 3.11 1.36 -6.46
C LEU A 2 4.10 0.28 -6.93
N GLU A 3 5.40 0.60 -6.96
CA GLU A 3 6.44 -0.38 -7.31
C GLU A 3 6.56 -1.52 -6.29
N LEU A 4 6.30 -1.22 -5.00
CA LEU A 4 6.35 -2.20 -3.92
C LEU A 4 5.21 -3.21 -3.99
N VAL A 5 4.17 -2.96 -4.79
CA VAL A 5 3.09 -3.92 -5.05
C VAL A 5 3.22 -4.56 -6.44
N GLY A 6 4.40 -4.50 -7.06
CA GLY A 6 4.66 -5.07 -8.39
C GLY A 6 4.30 -4.15 -9.57
N GLY A 7 4.05 -2.87 -9.31
CA GLY A 7 3.73 -1.86 -10.31
C GLY A 7 2.27 -1.85 -10.76
N GLU A 8 1.91 -0.87 -11.59
CA GLU A 8 0.52 -0.67 -12.08
C GLU A 8 -0.06 -1.92 -12.73
N LYS A 9 0.74 -2.64 -13.52
CA LYS A 9 0.32 -3.87 -14.21
C LYS A 9 -0.03 -5.01 -13.26
N ASN A 10 0.43 -4.94 -12.01
CA ASN A 10 0.10 -5.92 -10.98
C ASN A 10 -1.11 -5.50 -10.13
N VAL A 11 -1.68 -4.31 -10.35
CA VAL A 11 -2.83 -3.80 -9.61
C VAL A 11 -4.11 -3.98 -10.43
N LYS A 12 -5.02 -4.82 -9.94
CA LYS A 12 -6.38 -4.97 -10.50
C LYS A 12 -7.26 -3.77 -10.17
N GLN A 13 -7.21 -3.33 -8.92
CA GLN A 13 -8.05 -2.26 -8.41
C GLN A 13 -7.44 -1.64 -7.16
N VAL A 14 -7.63 -0.33 -7.02
CA VAL A 14 -7.29 0.40 -5.79
C VAL A 14 -8.58 0.97 -5.20
N THR A 15 -8.75 0.82 -3.89
CA THR A 15 -9.82 1.48 -3.13
C THR A 15 -9.19 2.16 -1.93
N HIS A 16 -9.62 3.37 -1.60
CA HIS A 16 -9.08 4.09 -0.44
C HIS A 16 -10.19 4.68 0.41
N CYS A 17 -9.94 4.75 1.71
CA CYS A 17 -10.63 5.62 2.65
C CYS A 17 -9.59 6.55 3.31
N MET A 18 -9.98 7.30 4.34
CA MET A 18 -9.07 8.24 5.01
C MET A 18 -7.80 7.59 5.61
N THR A 19 -7.86 6.35 6.06
CA THR A 19 -6.74 5.68 6.78
C THR A 19 -6.33 4.34 6.21
N ARG A 20 -6.96 3.92 5.11
CA ARG A 20 -6.71 2.60 4.53
C ARG A 20 -6.72 2.68 3.02
N LEU A 21 -5.62 2.24 2.44
CA LEU A 21 -5.44 2.04 1.02
C LEU A 21 -5.45 0.53 0.75
N ARG A 22 -6.36 0.07 -0.10
CA ARG A 22 -6.58 -1.33 -0.43
C ARG A 22 -6.18 -1.57 -1.88
N PHE A 23 -5.20 -2.44 -2.08
CA PHE A 23 -4.78 -2.92 -3.38
C PHE A 23 -5.33 -4.33 -3.60
N ASN A 24 -6.08 -4.52 -4.68
CA ASN A 24 -6.31 -5.84 -5.26
C ASN A 24 -5.22 -6.10 -6.27
N LEU A 25 -4.48 -7.21 -6.12
CA LEU A 25 -3.36 -7.54 -6.98
C LEU A 25 -3.69 -8.70 -7.93
N TYR A 26 -2.99 -8.74 -9.07
CA TYR A 26 -2.97 -9.90 -9.94
C TYR A 26 -2.13 -11.02 -9.33
N ASP A 27 -0.96 -10.68 -8.79
CA ASP A 27 -0.03 -11.59 -8.14
C ASP A 27 0.46 -11.01 -6.81
N GLU A 28 0.09 -11.66 -5.72
CA GLU A 28 0.44 -11.26 -4.35
C GLU A 28 1.93 -11.47 -4.03
N SER A 29 2.62 -12.36 -4.74
CA SER A 29 4.03 -12.68 -4.51
C SER A 29 4.97 -11.58 -5.00
N LYS A 30 4.47 -10.67 -5.83
CA LYS A 30 5.21 -9.50 -6.32
C LYS A 30 5.15 -8.31 -5.37
N ALA A 31 4.38 -8.42 -4.28
CA ALA A 31 4.30 -7.36 -3.29
C ALA A 31 5.39 -7.54 -2.21
N ASP A 32 6.22 -6.52 -2.03
CA ASP A 32 7.24 -6.44 -0.99
C ASP A 32 6.59 -5.96 0.32
N LYS A 33 5.99 -6.91 1.07
CA LYS A 33 5.32 -6.61 2.34
C LYS A 33 6.23 -5.90 3.34
N GLU A 34 7.48 -6.36 3.49
CA GLU A 34 8.43 -5.78 4.44
C GLU A 34 8.77 -4.31 4.12
N LYS A 35 8.98 -3.99 2.84
CA LYS A 35 9.21 -2.59 2.41
C LYS A 35 7.97 -1.74 2.56
N LEU A 36 6.79 -2.29 2.29
CA LEU A 36 5.52 -1.58 2.52
C LEU A 36 5.34 -1.25 4.01
N GLN A 37 5.64 -2.19 4.91
CA GLN A 37 5.60 -1.95 6.35
C GLN A 37 6.68 -0.97 6.83
N SER A 38 7.81 -0.89 6.14
CA SER A 38 8.89 0.06 6.44
C SER A 38 8.72 1.43 5.77
N THR A 39 7.64 1.63 5.00
CA THR A 39 7.37 2.91 4.35
C THR A 39 6.87 3.92 5.38
N ASP A 40 7.40 5.14 5.36
CA ASP A 40 7.00 6.21 6.27
C ASP A 40 5.48 6.46 6.20
N GLY A 41 4.83 6.55 7.35
CA GLY A 41 3.37 6.70 7.46
C GLY A 41 2.55 5.43 7.27
N VAL A 42 3.16 4.26 6.99
CA VAL A 42 2.47 2.97 7.01
C VAL A 42 2.53 2.37 8.40
N MET A 43 1.37 2.17 9.02
CA MET A 43 1.25 1.54 10.34
C MET A 43 1.15 0.02 10.24
N GLY A 44 0.75 -0.51 9.10
CA GLY A 44 0.69 -1.94 8.89
C GLY A 44 0.21 -2.32 7.51
N VAL A 45 0.51 -3.57 7.15
CA VAL A 45 0.04 -4.20 5.91
C VAL A 45 -0.63 -5.51 6.30
N ASN A 46 -1.92 -5.60 6.02
CA ASN A 46 -2.68 -6.83 6.20
C ASN A 46 -2.93 -7.49 4.84
N GLN A 47 -2.91 -8.81 4.80
CA GLN A 47 -3.14 -9.59 3.58
C GLN A 47 -4.22 -10.62 3.87
N SER A 48 -5.33 -10.56 3.12
CA SER A 48 -6.42 -11.52 3.28
C SER A 48 -7.22 -11.68 1.99
N GLY A 49 -7.40 -12.92 1.55
CA GLY A 49 -8.25 -13.28 0.41
C GLY A 49 -7.90 -12.55 -0.89
N GLY A 50 -6.62 -12.49 -1.27
CA GLY A 50 -6.17 -11.84 -2.52
C GLY A 50 -5.98 -10.33 -2.43
N GLN A 51 -6.05 -9.74 -1.24
CA GLN A 51 -6.13 -8.29 -1.05
C GLN A 51 -5.12 -7.79 -0.04
N TYR A 52 -4.44 -6.72 -0.42
CA TYR A 52 -3.48 -6.01 0.41
C TYR A 52 -4.13 -4.76 1.00
N HIS A 53 -4.24 -4.72 2.33
CA HIS A 53 -4.68 -3.56 3.09
C HIS A 53 -3.47 -2.84 3.66
N VAL A 54 -3.07 -1.76 3.01
CA VAL A 54 -2.12 -0.81 3.58
C VAL A 54 -2.89 0.10 4.53
N ILE A 55 -2.58 0.02 5.81
CA ILE A 55 -3.11 0.91 6.84
C ILE A 55 -2.09 2.02 6.98
N SER A 56 -2.48 3.23 6.58
CA SER A 56 -1.66 4.42 6.76
C SER A 56 -2.38 5.33 7.74
N ALA A 57 -1.68 5.75 8.78
CA ALA A 57 -2.15 6.87 9.57
C ALA A 57 -1.94 8.11 8.70
N MET A 58 -3.02 8.61 8.11
CA MET A 58 -2.98 9.86 7.36
C MET A 58 -2.64 11.02 8.30
N MET A 59 -1.34 11.25 8.50
CA MET A 59 -0.66 12.53 8.74
C MET A 59 0.83 12.28 9.03
N SER A 60 1.58 11.80 8.04
CA SER A 60 3.03 11.98 8.00
C SER A 60 3.41 12.57 6.64
N GLN A 61 3.43 13.90 6.64
CA GLN A 61 4.13 14.80 5.71
C GLN A 61 4.35 14.29 4.27
N MET A 62 3.37 14.57 3.40
CA MET A 62 3.76 15.11 2.10
C MET A 62 4.44 16.44 2.41
N SER A 63 5.76 16.48 2.30
CA SER A 63 6.57 17.65 2.62
C SER A 63 5.98 18.88 1.92
N ILE A 64 5.47 19.83 2.69
CA ILE A 64 5.43 21.23 2.26
C ILE A 64 6.89 21.65 2.23
N LYS A 65 7.55 21.38 1.11
CA LYS A 65 8.84 21.99 0.78
C LYS A 65 8.50 23.38 0.26
N ARG A 66 8.52 24.37 1.15
CA ARG A 66 8.72 25.78 0.80
C ARG A 66 10.12 26.17 1.25
#